data_AF-A0A2E8HDU2-F1
#
_entry.id   AF-A0A2E8HDU2-F1
#
_cell.length_a   1.000
_cell.length_b   1.000
_cell.length_c   1.000
_cell.angle_alpha   90.00
_cell.angle_beta   90.00
_cell.angle_gamma   90.00
#
_symmetry.space_group_name_H-M   'P 1'
#
loop_
_entity.id
_entity.type
_entity.pdbx_description
1 polymer ?
#
loop_
_entity_poly.entity_id
_entity_poly.type
_entity_poly.pdbx_seq_one_letter_code
_entity_poly.pdbx_strand_id
1 'polypeptide(L)' 'METKCSVCGNGYDVREYNGGLNLAAVQNARSPGIRSKIRLCPKCYERRLIEVQTNYWKEHIAEEKLRNGP' A
#
# COMPACT_ATOMS: atom_id res chain seq x y z
N MET A 1 4.26 4.21 26.11
CA MET A 1 4.89 4.24 24.77
C MET A 1 3.83 4.82 23.82
N GLU A 2 4.01 6.05 23.32
CA GLU A 2 3.01 6.66 22.43
C GLU A 2 2.94 5.92 21.08
N THR A 3 1.74 5.43 20.73
CA THR A 3 1.46 4.80 19.43
C THR A 3 1.33 5.89 18.37
N LYS A 4 2.42 6.19 17.64
CA LYS A 4 2.42 7.19 16.56
C LYS A 4 2.34 6.53 15.18
N CYS A 5 1.61 7.17 14.27
CA CYS A 5 1.56 6.83 12.86
C CYS A 5 2.95 6.97 12.25
N SER A 6 3.43 5.94 11.55
CA SER A 6 4.74 5.92 10.91
C SER A 6 4.89 6.91 9.76
N VAL A 7 3.79 7.50 9.27
CA VAL A 7 3.78 8.44 8.13
C VAL A 7 3.68 9.89 8.59
N CYS A 8 2.70 10.21 9.45
CA CYS A 8 2.43 11.60 9.83
C CYS A 8 2.73 11.92 11.29
N GLY A 9 3.18 10.95 12.10
CA GLY A 9 3.45 11.13 13.52
C GLY A 9 2.21 11.30 14.41
N ASN A 10 0.99 11.36 13.84
CA ASN A 10 -0.25 11.48 14.60
C ASN A 10 -0.47 10.23 15.48
N GLY A 11 -0.90 10.43 16.73
CA GLY A 11 -1.13 9.37 17.71
C GLY A 11 -2.55 8.80 17.74
N TYR A 12 -3.50 9.39 17.00
CA TYR A 12 -4.91 9.00 17.06
C TYR A 12 -5.24 7.77 16.21
N ASP A 13 -5.91 6.78 16.82
CA ASP A 13 -6.40 5.52 16.22
C ASP A 13 -5.35 4.81 15.34
N VAL A 14 -4.11 4.76 15.82
CA VAL A 14 -3.01 4.13 15.10
C VAL A 14 -3.12 2.61 15.22
N ARG A 15 -3.23 1.93 14.08
CA ARG A 15 -3.34 0.46 13.99
C ARG A 15 -2.18 -0.14 13.22
N GLU A 16 -1.90 -1.41 13.49
CA GLU A 16 -0.92 -2.18 12.72
C GLU A 16 -1.58 -2.78 11.48
N TYR A 17 -0.97 -2.54 10.32
CA TYR A 17 -1.40 -3.09 9.04
C TYR A 17 -0.30 -3.93 8.44
N ASN A 18 -0.66 -5.00 7.71
CA ASN A 18 0.30 -5.79 6.98
C ASN A 18 0.99 -4.93 5.91
N GLY A 19 2.32 -5.06 5.83
CA GLY A 19 3.19 -4.29 4.93
C GLY A 19 3.02 -4.53 3.43
N GLY A 20 2.00 -5.30 3.02
CA GLY A 20 1.62 -5.42 1.61
C GLY A 20 1.20 -4.09 0.97
N LEU A 21 1.08 -3.03 1.78
CA LEU A 21 0.94 -1.65 1.33
C LEU A 21 2.26 -0.97 0.91
N ASN A 22 3.42 -1.64 1.04
CA ASN A 22 4.68 -1.13 0.50
C ASN A 22 4.73 -1.32 -1.02
N LEU A 23 4.84 -0.18 -1.71
CA LEU A 23 4.99 -0.01 -3.17
C LEU A 23 6.00 -0.97 -3.83
N ALA A 24 7.01 -1.44 -3.09
CA ALA A 24 8.08 -2.31 -3.60
C ALA A 24 7.75 -3.83 -3.56
N ALA A 25 6.64 -4.25 -2.94
CA ALA A 25 6.34 -5.66 -2.73
C ALA A 25 5.62 -6.34 -3.92
N VAL A 26 5.19 -5.56 -4.92
CA VAL A 26 4.33 -6.06 -6.01
C VAL A 26 5.12 -6.76 -7.12
N GLN A 27 6.44 -6.53 -7.25
CA GLN A 27 7.17 -7.01 -8.43
C GLN A 27 7.93 -8.34 -8.29
N ASN A 28 8.03 -8.98 -7.12
CA ASN A 28 8.79 -10.24 -7.05
C ASN A 28 8.41 -11.25 -5.96
N ALA A 29 7.33 -11.04 -5.23
CA ALA A 29 6.96 -11.98 -4.19
C ALA A 29 5.67 -12.71 -4.56
N ARG A 30 5.81 -14.01 -4.86
CA ARG A 30 4.75 -14.99 -4.60
C ARG A 30 4.41 -14.87 -3.11
N SER A 31 3.45 -14.02 -2.78
CA SER A 31 2.98 -13.69 -1.44
C SER A 31 4.11 -13.36 -0.45
N PRO A 32 4.54 -12.09 -0.33
CA PRO A 32 5.46 -11.67 0.72
C PRO A 32 4.63 -11.61 2.01
N GLY A 33 4.41 -12.77 2.62
CA GLY A 33 3.74 -12.84 3.90
C GLY A 33 4.42 -11.89 4.88
N ILE A 34 3.65 -10.93 5.39
CA ILE A 34 3.53 -10.68 6.83
C ILE A 34 4.84 -10.28 7.54
N ARG A 35 5.88 -9.76 6.86
CA ARG A 35 7.16 -9.44 7.55
C ARG A 35 7.38 -7.97 7.93
N SER A 36 6.54 -7.04 7.49
CA SER A 36 6.69 -5.63 7.86
C SER A 36 5.36 -5.01 8.25
N LYS A 37 4.90 -5.22 9.48
CA LYS A 37 3.74 -4.48 9.99
C LYS A 37 4.07 -2.99 10.04
N ILE A 38 3.21 -2.15 9.48
CA ILE A 38 3.34 -0.69 9.53
C ILE A 38 2.23 -0.12 10.41
N ARG A 39 2.58 0.88 11.23
CA ARG A 39 1.63 1.57 12.09
C ARG A 39 1.08 2.79 11.37
N LEU A 40 -0.21 2.83 11.10
CA LEU A 40 -0.85 3.92 10.38
C LEU A 40 -2.07 4.44 11.14
N CYS A 41 -2.29 5.76 11.09
CA CYS A 41 -3.59 6.32 11.43
C CYS A 41 -4.58 6.12 10.27
N PRO A 42 -5.90 6.26 10.49
CA PRO A 42 -6.91 5.98 9.47
C PRO A 42 -6.72 6.79 8.18
N LYS A 43 -6.37 8.07 8.31
CA LYS A 43 -6.11 8.96 7.16
C LYS A 43 -4.92 8.51 6.31
N CYS A 44 -3.83 8.09 6.95
CA CYS A 44 -2.64 7.62 6.23
C CYS A 44 -2.86 6.23 5.63
N TYR A 45 -3.68 5.39 6.28
CA TYR A 45 -4.09 4.10 5.75
C TYR A 45 -4.94 4.26 4.48
N GLU A 46 -5.98 5.09 4.53
CA GLU A 46 -6.87 5.35 3.39
C GLU A 46 -6.11 5.90 2.18
N ARG A 47 -5.27 6.91 2.39
CA ARG A 47 -4.44 7.46 1.31
C ARG A 47 -3.58 6.39 0.64
N ARG A 48 -2.99 5.49 1.44
CA ARG A 48 -2.12 4.43 0.92
C ARG A 48 -2.91 3.36 0.16
N LEU A 49 -4.12 3.03 0.60
CA LEU A 49 -5.01 2.15 -0.15
C LEU A 49 -5.34 2.73 -1.53
N ILE A 50 -5.67 4.02 -1.60
CA ILE A 50 -5.96 4.72 -2.85
C ILE A 50 -4.74 4.68 -3.78
N GLU A 51 -3.55 4.96 -3.27
CA GLU A 51 -2.30 4.92 -4.04
C GLU A 51 -2.05 3.50 -4.62
N VAL A 52 -2.20 2.45 -3.81
CA VAL A 52 -2.03 1.06 -4.25
C VAL A 52 -3.03 0.68 -5.33
N GLN A 53 -4.33 0.97 -5.11
CA GLN A 53 -5.37 0.67 -6.10
C GLN A 53 -5.15 1.46 -7.40
N THR A 54 -4.79 2.73 -7.29
CA THR A 54 -4.52 3.59 -8.45
C THR A 54 -3.37 3.06 -9.28
N ASN A 55 -2.27 2.65 -8.64
CA ASN A 55 -1.11 2.10 -9.34
C ASN A 55 -1.42 0.75 -9.98
N TYR A 56 -2.12 -0.13 -9.27
CA TYR A 56 -2.61 -1.40 -9.83
C TYR A 56 -3.43 -1.16 -11.12
N TRP A 57 -4.38 -0.23 -11.09
CA TRP A 57 -5.19 0.07 -12.27
C TRP A 57 -4.39 0.72 -13.40
N LYS A 58 -3.40 1.57 -13.11
CA LYS A 58 -2.50 2.14 -14.12
C LYS A 58 -1.70 1.06 -14.83
N GLU A 59 -1.11 0.13 -14.08
CA GLU A 59 -0.37 -1.00 -14.62
C GLU A 59 -1.28 -1.88 -15.48
N HIS A 60 -2.46 -2.23 -14.95
CA HIS A 60 -3.42 -3.07 -15.66
C HIS A 60 -3.92 -2.43 -16.97
N ILE A 61 -4.23 -1.14 -16.97
CA ILE A 61 -4.62 -0.42 -18.20
C ILE A 61 -3.46 -0.39 -19.21
N ALA A 62 -2.22 -0.22 -18.74
CA ALA A 62 -1.05 -0.26 -19.61
C ALA A 62 -0.85 -1.64 -20.24
N GLU A 63 -1.00 -2.71 -19.46
CA GLU A 63 -0.96 -4.10 -19.94
C GLU A 63 -2.07 -4.38 -20.98
N GLU A 64 -3.29 -3.94 -20.72
CA GLU A 64 -4.41 -4.11 -21.65
C GLU A 64 -4.20 -3.35 -22.96
N LYS A 65 -3.64 -2.13 -22.92
CA LYS A 65 -3.27 -1.38 -24.13
C LYS A 65 -2.18 -2.09 -24.94
N LEU A 66 -1.20 -2.70 -24.27
CA LEU A 66 -0.16 -3.50 -24.94
C LEU A 66 -0.75 -4.76 -25.57
N ARG A 67 -1.74 -5.41 -24.92
CA ARG A 67 -2.37 -6.64 -25.42
C ARG A 67 -3.31 -6.40 -26.59
N ASN A 68 -4.09 -5.32 -26.55
CA ASN A 68 -5.16 -5.10 -27.52
C ASN A 68 -4.74 -4.24 -28.72
N GLY A 69 -3.49 -3.76 -28.74
CA GLY A 69 -2.98 -2.85 -29.77
C GLY A 69 -3.64 -1.46 -29.72
N PRO A 70 -3.06 -0.46 -30.41
CA PRO A 70 -3.75 0.82 -30.66
C PRO A 70 -4.99 0.63 -31.54
#